data_AF-A0A3R7EH58-F1
#
_entry.id   AF-A0A3R7EH58-F1
#
_cell.length_a   1.000
_cell.length_b   1.000
_cell.length_c   1.000
_cell.angle_alpha   90.00
_cell.angle_beta   90.00
_cell.angle_gamma   90.00
#
_symmetry.space_group_name_H-M   'P 1'
#
loop_
_entity.id
_entity.type
_entity.pdbx_description
1 polymer ?
#
loop_
_entity_poly.entity_id
_entity_poly.type
_entity_poly.pdbx_seq_one_letter_code
_entity_poly.pdbx_strand_id
1 'polypeptide(L)'
;MPSRRTLLAATGSAVASGIAGCLSRGDVKSAELLQLKAISVRWRYGGTTYSDQILDLRHREGNRITGRVAAEYAGAIDSLPAVTVSDDHHERLEAEFETVRYVLGLCGDDFDRDGEYGCRNTGTARADFNRVQFGDRADVVLRDDRFDVQEVHEGDDREWSVDIDEFEWRKDRAE
;
A
#
# COMPACT_ATOMS: atom_id res chain seq x y z
N MET A 1 -28.58 11.49 -72.08
CA MET A 1 -27.97 10.99 -70.83
C MET A 1 -26.83 11.93 -70.49
N PRO A 2 -27.01 12.81 -69.49
CA PRO A 2 -26.80 12.48 -68.07
C PRO A 2 -27.96 13.03 -67.21
N SER A 3 -28.14 12.63 -65.96
CA SER A 3 -27.53 13.34 -64.83
C SER A 3 -27.86 12.58 -63.55
N ARG A 4 -26.83 12.44 -62.71
CA ARG A 4 -26.82 11.65 -61.48
C ARG A 4 -27.42 12.49 -60.35
N ARG A 5 -28.28 11.86 -59.54
CA ARG A 5 -28.84 12.43 -58.31
C ARG A 5 -27.75 12.48 -57.24
N THR A 6 -27.43 13.67 -56.75
CA THR A 6 -26.63 13.88 -55.54
C THR A 6 -27.58 14.37 -54.45
N LEU A 7 -27.76 13.54 -53.41
CA LEU A 7 -28.50 13.89 -52.21
C LEU A 7 -27.57 14.66 -51.25
N LEU A 8 -28.04 15.80 -50.79
CA LEU A 8 -27.48 16.60 -49.71
C LEU A 8 -27.75 15.90 -48.36
N ALA A 9 -26.73 15.83 -47.51
CA ALA A 9 -26.92 15.64 -46.08
C ALA A 9 -25.97 16.63 -45.36
N ALA A 10 -26.53 17.77 -44.98
CA ALA A 10 -25.92 18.75 -44.11
C ALA A 10 -26.75 18.83 -42.83
N THR A 11 -26.15 18.42 -41.72
CA THR A 11 -26.56 18.64 -40.31
C THR A 11 -25.29 18.37 -39.50
N GLY A 12 -24.73 19.25 -38.67
CA GLY A 12 -25.34 20.33 -37.90
C GLY A 12 -24.97 20.10 -36.43
N SER A 13 -23.82 20.66 -36.02
CA SER A 13 -23.36 21.05 -34.67
C SER A 13 -23.69 20.19 -33.43
N ALA A 14 -22.64 19.66 -32.79
CA ALA A 14 -22.55 19.55 -31.32
C ALA A 14 -21.07 19.51 -30.90
N VAL A 15 -20.44 20.67 -30.68
CA VAL A 15 -19.14 20.71 -29.99
C VAL A 15 -19.44 20.70 -28.50
N ALA A 16 -19.21 19.55 -27.88
CA ALA A 16 -19.35 19.35 -26.45
C ALA A 16 -18.43 20.31 -25.70
N SER A 17 -19.01 21.13 -24.83
CA SER A 17 -18.28 21.92 -23.84
C SER A 17 -17.63 20.96 -22.84
N GLY A 18 -16.34 20.70 -23.03
CA GLY A 18 -15.52 20.00 -22.04
C GLY A 18 -15.37 20.88 -20.80
N ILE A 19 -16.08 20.53 -19.74
CA ILE A 19 -15.79 21.01 -18.39
C ILE A 19 -14.45 20.40 -18.01
N ALA A 20 -13.36 21.14 -18.22
CA ALA A 20 -12.08 20.84 -17.60
C ALA A 20 -12.25 21.06 -16.10
N GLY A 21 -12.74 20.04 -15.40
CA GLY A 21 -12.73 20.01 -13.95
C GLY A 21 -11.28 19.96 -13.50
N CYS A 22 -10.74 21.12 -13.10
CA CYS A 22 -9.56 21.17 -12.25
C CYS A 22 -9.96 20.58 -10.90
N LEU A 23 -9.97 19.25 -10.83
CA LEU A 23 -9.94 18.52 -9.58
C LEU A 23 -8.65 18.94 -8.90
N SER A 24 -8.78 19.73 -7.84
CA SER A 24 -7.71 19.98 -6.89
C SER A 24 -7.31 18.62 -6.29
N ARG A 25 -6.36 17.95 -6.96
CA ARG A 25 -5.58 16.85 -6.40
C ARG A 25 -5.03 17.39 -5.10
N GLY A 26 -5.53 16.91 -3.95
CA GLY A 26 -4.81 17.09 -2.69
C GLY A 26 -3.38 16.58 -2.90
N ASP A 27 -2.39 17.21 -2.26
CA ASP A 27 -0.96 17.02 -2.52
C ASP A 27 -0.60 15.53 -2.66
N VAL A 28 -0.63 15.04 -3.90
CA VAL A 28 -0.30 13.67 -4.24
C VAL A 28 1.22 13.59 -4.18
N LYS A 29 1.72 12.63 -3.42
CA LYS A 29 3.14 12.33 -3.27
C LYS A 29 3.45 11.07 -4.05
N SER A 30 4.52 11.12 -4.85
CA SER A 30 5.00 9.97 -5.59
C SER A 30 6.07 9.23 -4.77
N ALA A 31 5.76 7.99 -4.40
CA ALA A 31 6.69 7.07 -3.76
C ALA A 31 7.41 6.25 -4.80
N GLU A 32 8.73 6.27 -4.74
CA GLU A 32 9.61 5.50 -5.63
C GLU A 32 9.95 4.12 -5.07
N LEU A 33 9.76 3.92 -3.77
CA LEU A 33 10.13 2.70 -3.09
C LEU A 33 9.19 2.39 -1.92
N LEU A 34 8.67 1.15 -1.89
CA LEU A 34 8.15 0.54 -0.67
C LEU A 34 9.31 0.03 0.20
N GLN A 35 9.61 0.75 1.26
CA GLN A 35 10.67 0.42 2.22
C GLN A 35 10.21 -0.53 3.32
N LEU A 36 8.97 -0.39 3.81
CA LEU A 36 8.44 -1.14 4.94
C LEU A 36 7.02 -1.63 4.65
N LYS A 37 6.74 -2.86 5.07
CA LYS A 37 5.39 -3.40 5.17
C LYS A 37 5.23 -4.10 6.50
N ALA A 38 4.35 -3.59 7.36
CA ALA A 38 4.20 -4.10 8.72
C ALA A 38 2.74 -4.17 9.18
N ILE A 39 2.47 -5.12 10.08
CA ILE A 39 1.19 -5.26 10.78
C ILE A 39 1.47 -5.05 12.26
N SER A 40 1.06 -3.89 12.77
CA SER A 40 1.21 -3.54 14.18
C SER A 40 -0.08 -3.85 14.93
N VAL A 41 0.05 -4.52 16.07
CA VAL A 41 -1.08 -4.94 16.90
C VAL A 41 -0.96 -4.38 18.31
N ARG A 42 -2.10 -4.22 18.98
CA ARG A 42 -2.17 -3.81 20.38
C ARG A 42 -3.19 -4.66 21.11
N TRP A 43 -2.87 -5.10 22.33
CA TRP A 43 -3.74 -5.91 23.15
C TRP A 43 -3.59 -5.59 24.64
N ARG A 44 -4.51 -6.10 25.45
CA ARG A 44 -4.39 -6.08 26.91
C ARG A 44 -4.24 -7.47 27.47
N TYR A 45 -3.32 -7.61 28.43
CA TYR A 45 -3.11 -8.82 29.19
C TYR A 45 -2.70 -8.46 30.63
N GLY A 46 -3.32 -9.09 31.62
CA GLY A 46 -3.02 -8.82 33.03
C GLY A 46 -3.18 -7.35 33.48
N GLY A 47 -4.05 -6.57 32.81
CA GLY A 47 -4.23 -5.14 33.09
C GLY A 47 -3.20 -4.21 32.43
N THR A 48 -2.20 -4.76 31.74
CA THR A 48 -1.20 -4.02 30.99
C THR A 48 -1.56 -3.99 29.50
N THR A 49 -1.33 -2.84 28.85
CA THR A 49 -1.46 -2.72 27.39
C THR A 49 -0.11 -3.02 26.75
N TYR A 50 -0.10 -3.91 25.77
CA TYR A 50 1.06 -4.30 24.98
C TYR A 50 0.86 -3.91 23.53
N SER A 51 1.95 -3.70 22.80
CA SER A 51 1.95 -3.46 21.37
C SER A 51 3.17 -4.08 20.73
N ASP A 52 3.01 -4.65 19.54
CA ASP A 52 4.08 -5.32 18.81
C ASP A 52 3.77 -5.33 17.30
N GLN A 53 4.71 -5.83 16.50
CA GLN A 53 4.58 -6.07 15.06
C GLN A 53 4.64 -7.56 14.78
N ILE A 54 3.48 -8.16 14.47
CA ILE A 54 3.39 -9.56 14.06
C ILE A 54 3.93 -9.80 12.65
N LEU A 55 4.14 -8.71 11.90
CA LEU A 55 4.84 -8.67 10.63
C LEU A 55 5.65 -7.36 10.58
N ASP A 56 6.95 -7.46 10.30
CA ASP A 56 7.82 -6.34 9.93
C ASP A 56 8.73 -6.79 8.78
N LEU A 57 8.40 -6.38 7.56
CA LEU A 57 9.20 -6.65 6.37
C LEU A 57 9.80 -5.35 5.84
N ARG A 58 11.08 -5.40 5.49
CA ARG A 58 11.83 -4.25 5.02
C ARG A 58 12.60 -4.54 3.77
N HIS A 59 12.53 -3.60 2.84
CA HIS A 59 13.47 -3.51 1.74
C HIS A 59 14.88 -3.21 2.27
N ARG A 60 15.87 -3.92 1.73
CA ARG A 60 17.31 -3.69 1.89
C ARG A 60 17.91 -3.37 0.53
N GLU A 61 19.18 -2.98 0.50
CA GLU A 61 19.88 -2.68 -0.75
C GLU A 61 19.72 -3.80 -1.80
N GLY A 62 19.50 -3.40 -3.06
CA GLY A 62 19.19 -4.32 -4.15
C GLY A 62 17.76 -4.87 -4.06
N ASN A 63 17.53 -6.09 -4.54
CA ASN A 63 16.21 -6.73 -4.50
C ASN A 63 16.11 -7.67 -3.28
N ARG A 64 16.44 -7.18 -2.08
CA ARG A 64 16.42 -8.00 -0.86
C ARG A 64 15.36 -7.51 0.11
N ILE A 65 14.54 -8.44 0.60
CA ILE A 65 13.58 -8.22 1.67
C ILE A 65 14.07 -8.99 2.90
N THR A 66 14.17 -8.29 4.02
CA THR A 66 14.47 -8.89 5.33
C THR A 66 13.34 -8.60 6.28
N GLY A 67 13.05 -9.51 7.21
CA GLY A 67 12.04 -9.19 8.21
C GLY A 67 11.77 -10.31 9.19
N ARG A 68 10.71 -10.11 9.96
CA ARG A 68 10.20 -11.12 10.88
C ARG A 68 8.68 -11.24 10.76
N VAL A 69 8.19 -12.45 10.99
CA VAL A 69 6.76 -12.74 11.07
C VAL A 69 6.50 -13.67 12.25
N ALA A 70 5.42 -13.40 12.98
CA ALA A 70 4.98 -14.31 14.04
C ALA A 70 4.51 -15.62 13.38
N ALA A 71 5.08 -16.75 13.79
CA ALA A 71 4.94 -18.04 13.11
C ALA A 71 3.46 -18.45 12.94
N GLU A 72 2.61 -18.16 13.93
CA GLU A 72 1.17 -18.46 13.86
C GLU A 72 0.41 -17.66 12.79
N TYR A 73 0.96 -16.52 12.34
CA TYR A 73 0.41 -15.68 11.28
C TYR A 73 1.21 -15.78 9.98
N ALA A 74 2.27 -16.59 9.90
CA ALA A 74 3.06 -16.77 8.67
C ALA A 74 2.20 -17.27 7.51
N GLY A 75 1.26 -18.19 7.79
CA GLY A 75 0.30 -18.70 6.80
C GLY A 75 -0.80 -17.71 6.39
N ALA A 76 -0.87 -16.52 7.02
CA ALA A 76 -1.81 -15.47 6.67
C ALA A 76 -1.36 -14.61 5.48
N ILE A 77 -0.13 -14.83 5.02
CA ILE A 77 0.54 -14.09 3.97
C ILE A 77 0.59 -14.99 2.74
N ASP A 78 -0.06 -14.58 1.65
CA ASP A 78 -0.24 -15.44 0.47
C ASP A 78 1.10 -15.89 -0.13
N SER A 79 2.05 -14.97 -0.30
CA SER A 79 3.40 -15.29 -0.73
C SER A 79 4.35 -14.12 -0.45
N LEU A 80 5.65 -14.40 -0.46
CA LEU A 80 6.67 -13.37 -0.38
C LEU A 80 7.27 -13.23 -1.78
N PRO A 81 7.36 -12.01 -2.36
CA PRO A 81 7.21 -10.69 -1.74
C PRO A 81 5.78 -10.12 -1.71
N ALA A 82 4.80 -10.80 -2.30
CA ALA A 82 3.42 -10.33 -2.44
C ALA A 82 2.59 -10.52 -1.16
N VAL A 83 2.85 -9.67 -0.17
CA VAL A 83 2.17 -9.74 1.12
C VAL A 83 0.77 -9.15 1.04
N THR A 84 -0.21 -9.98 1.31
CA THR A 84 -1.64 -9.65 1.35
C THR A 84 -2.26 -10.25 2.59
N VAL A 85 -3.32 -9.62 3.08
CA VAL A 85 -4.09 -10.08 4.22
C VAL A 85 -5.52 -10.30 3.77
N SER A 86 -5.95 -11.56 3.74
CA SER A 86 -7.32 -11.94 3.40
C SER A 86 -8.32 -11.43 4.45
N ASP A 87 -9.61 -11.44 4.09
CA ASP A 87 -10.68 -11.02 5.00
C ASP A 87 -10.72 -11.92 6.26
N ASP A 88 -10.68 -13.25 6.08
CA ASP A 88 -10.66 -14.21 7.20
C ASP A 88 -9.49 -13.98 8.17
N HIS A 89 -8.31 -13.65 7.64
CA HIS A 89 -7.14 -13.36 8.47
C HIS A 89 -7.27 -12.02 9.19
N HIS A 90 -7.81 -11.00 8.51
CA HIS A 90 -8.10 -9.72 9.15
C HIS A 90 -9.11 -9.87 10.29
N GLU A 91 -10.20 -10.59 10.08
CA GLU A 91 -11.21 -10.85 11.11
C GLU A 91 -10.63 -11.61 12.31
N ARG A 92 -9.74 -12.59 12.06
CA ARG A 92 -9.03 -13.28 13.14
C ARG A 92 -8.16 -12.33 13.96
N LEU A 93 -7.41 -11.46 13.30
CA LEU A 93 -6.58 -10.46 13.97
C LEU A 93 -7.44 -9.48 14.80
N GLU A 94 -8.56 -9.01 14.27
CA GLU A 94 -9.47 -8.12 15.00
C GLU A 94 -10.19 -8.81 16.17
N ALA A 95 -10.40 -10.13 16.10
CA ALA A 95 -10.94 -10.90 17.21
C ALA A 95 -9.92 -11.09 18.35
N GLU A 96 -8.63 -11.13 18.03
CA GLU A 96 -7.55 -11.39 18.99
C GLU A 96 -6.95 -10.11 19.61
N PHE A 97 -6.83 -9.06 18.81
CA PHE A 97 -6.18 -7.80 19.20
C PHE A 97 -7.19 -6.66 19.35
N GLU A 98 -6.95 -5.77 20.31
CA GLU A 98 -7.78 -4.57 20.49
C GLU A 98 -7.60 -3.55 19.36
N THR A 99 -6.48 -3.60 18.66
CA THR A 99 -6.20 -2.73 17.52
C THR A 99 -5.27 -3.44 16.57
N VAL A 100 -5.63 -3.42 15.29
CA VAL A 100 -4.78 -3.87 14.18
C VAL A 100 -4.50 -2.66 13.28
N ARG A 101 -3.23 -2.44 12.95
CA ARG A 101 -2.80 -1.36 12.06
C ARG A 101 -1.91 -1.90 10.96
N TYR A 102 -2.30 -1.62 9.72
CA TYR A 102 -1.50 -1.85 8.54
C TYR A 102 -0.59 -0.64 8.31
N VAL A 103 0.70 -0.88 8.12
CA VAL A 103 1.71 0.17 8.01
C VAL A 103 2.48 -0.03 6.71
N LEU A 104 2.60 1.06 5.94
CA LEU A 104 3.52 1.15 4.81
C LEU A 104 4.62 2.15 5.16
N GLY A 105 5.85 1.86 4.72
CA GLY A 105 6.93 2.82 4.65
C GLY A 105 7.25 3.12 3.21
N LEU A 106 7.03 4.36 2.80
CA LEU A 106 7.21 4.82 1.44
C LEU A 106 8.35 5.83 1.40
N CYS A 107 9.21 5.73 0.40
CA CYS A 107 10.32 6.64 0.19
C CYS A 107 10.26 7.29 -1.20
N GLY A 108 10.80 8.49 -1.30
CA GLY A 108 10.85 9.31 -2.51
C GLY A 108 11.14 10.76 -2.17
N ASP A 109 11.38 11.57 -3.20
CA ASP A 109 11.72 12.99 -3.06
C ASP A 109 10.59 13.81 -2.41
N ASP A 110 9.34 13.36 -2.54
CA ASP A 110 8.18 14.00 -1.93
C ASP A 110 8.03 13.75 -0.42
N PHE A 111 8.87 12.89 0.17
CA PHE A 111 8.74 12.44 1.56
C PHE A 111 9.71 13.13 2.52
N ASP A 112 10.66 13.92 2.03
CA ASP A 112 11.47 14.81 2.86
C ASP A 112 10.94 16.25 2.87
N ARG A 113 11.46 17.07 3.79
CA ARG A 113 11.06 18.48 3.93
C ARG A 113 11.80 19.42 2.97
N ASP A 114 12.97 19.03 2.49
CA ASP A 114 13.84 19.90 1.68
C ASP A 114 13.90 19.46 0.20
N GLY A 115 13.05 18.52 -0.21
CA GLY A 115 13.04 17.93 -1.56
C GLY A 115 14.18 16.93 -1.79
N GLU A 116 14.81 16.46 -0.72
CA GLU A 116 15.73 15.33 -0.76
C GLU A 116 14.97 14.00 -0.67
N TYR A 117 15.65 12.89 -0.96
CA TYR A 117 15.05 11.57 -0.85
C TYR A 117 14.74 11.23 0.61
N GLY A 118 13.46 11.17 0.95
CA GLY A 118 12.97 10.91 2.31
C GLY A 118 12.19 9.60 2.41
N CYS A 119 11.94 9.15 3.64
CA CYS A 119 11.08 8.01 3.93
C CYS A 119 10.05 8.36 5.01
N ARG A 120 8.81 7.92 4.82
CA ARG A 120 7.73 8.10 5.80
C ARG A 120 7.04 6.75 6.04
N ASN A 121 6.97 6.38 7.31
CA ASN A 121 6.27 5.18 7.77
C ASN A 121 5.00 5.61 8.48
N THR A 122 3.85 5.16 7.98
CA THR A 122 2.58 5.46 8.65
C THR A 122 1.49 4.44 8.30
N GLY A 123 0.33 4.58 8.94
CA GLY A 123 -0.79 3.69 8.75
C GLY A 123 -1.36 3.75 7.33
N THR A 124 -2.11 2.74 6.93
CA THR A 124 -2.93 2.73 5.72
C THR A 124 -4.18 1.85 5.92
N ALA A 125 -5.09 1.85 4.95
CA ALA A 125 -6.19 0.89 4.91
C ALA A 125 -5.68 -0.50 4.49
N ARG A 126 -6.35 -1.57 4.92
CA ARG A 126 -5.97 -2.95 4.52
C ARG A 126 -5.96 -3.13 3.00
N ALA A 127 -6.95 -2.56 2.31
CA ALA A 127 -7.04 -2.63 0.86
C ALA A 127 -5.80 -2.03 0.19
N ASP A 128 -5.34 -0.87 0.66
CA ASP A 128 -4.15 -0.20 0.15
C ASP A 128 -2.86 -0.93 0.52
N PHE A 129 -2.78 -1.46 1.75
CA PHE A 129 -1.71 -2.35 2.18
C PHE A 129 -1.59 -3.57 1.27
N ASN A 130 -2.70 -4.18 0.86
CA ASN A 130 -2.71 -5.32 -0.04
C ASN A 130 -2.37 -4.95 -1.50
N ARG A 131 -2.57 -3.69 -1.89
CA ARG A 131 -2.30 -3.22 -3.27
C ARG A 131 -0.83 -2.94 -3.53
N VAL A 132 -0.10 -2.35 -2.56
CA VAL A 132 1.30 -1.95 -2.76
C VAL A 132 2.24 -3.08 -2.34
N GLN A 133 3.08 -3.56 -3.27
CA GLN A 133 4.06 -4.62 -3.06
C GLN A 133 5.50 -4.11 -3.14
N PHE A 134 6.45 -4.92 -2.67
CA PHE A 134 7.87 -4.58 -2.79
C PHE A 134 8.27 -4.53 -4.26
N GLY A 135 8.91 -3.43 -4.67
CA GLY A 135 9.25 -3.14 -6.06
C GLY A 135 8.31 -2.14 -6.74
N ASP A 136 7.11 -1.96 -6.20
CA ASP A 136 6.16 -1.00 -6.74
C ASP A 136 6.56 0.45 -6.43
N ARG A 137 6.12 1.34 -7.32
CA ARG A 137 5.97 2.77 -7.02
C ARG A 137 4.51 3.07 -6.76
N ALA A 138 4.21 4.10 -5.97
CA ALA A 138 2.83 4.42 -5.63
C ALA A 138 2.61 5.93 -5.52
N ASP A 139 1.47 6.39 -6.03
CA ASP A 139 1.00 7.74 -5.77
C ASP A 139 0.05 7.72 -4.59
N VAL A 140 0.35 8.52 -3.56
CA VAL A 140 -0.38 8.52 -2.31
C VAL A 140 -0.78 9.92 -1.88
N VAL A 141 -1.88 10.00 -1.13
CA VAL A 141 -2.22 11.21 -0.37
C VAL A 141 -2.00 10.91 1.11
N LEU A 142 -1.35 11.83 1.81
CA LEU A 142 -1.21 11.76 3.27
C LEU A 142 -2.35 12.52 3.94
N ARG A 143 -3.27 11.80 4.61
CA ARG A 143 -4.38 12.37 5.39
C ARG A 143 -4.40 11.79 6.79
N ASP A 144 -4.53 12.62 7.82
CA ASP A 144 -4.63 12.20 9.22
C ASP A 144 -3.53 11.22 9.65
N ASP A 145 -2.30 11.46 9.19
CA ASP A 145 -1.16 10.56 9.37
C ASP A 145 -1.46 9.13 8.90
N ARG A 146 -2.03 9.02 7.69
CA ARG A 146 -2.31 7.77 6.99
C ARG A 146 -2.08 7.94 5.50
N PHE A 147 -1.51 6.94 4.86
CA PHE A 147 -1.47 6.84 3.40
C PHE A 147 -2.80 6.36 2.85
N ASP A 148 -3.33 7.12 1.89
CA ASP A 148 -4.42 6.77 0.98
C ASP A 148 -3.79 6.51 -0.40
N VAL A 149 -3.80 5.26 -0.86
CA VAL A 149 -3.11 4.88 -2.09
C VAL A 149 -4.01 5.14 -3.29
N GLN A 150 -3.62 6.12 -4.12
CA GLN A 150 -4.38 6.50 -5.29
C GLN A 150 -4.08 5.57 -6.46
N GLU A 151 -2.80 5.40 -6.77
CA GLU A 151 -2.33 4.65 -7.93
C GLU A 151 -1.11 3.81 -7.53
N VAL A 152 -1.01 2.62 -8.13
CA VAL A 152 0.14 1.72 -7.97
C VAL A 152 0.71 1.51 -9.36
N HIS A 153 2.01 1.74 -9.47
CA HIS A 153 2.78 1.54 -10.68
C HIS A 153 3.66 0.32 -10.43
N GLU A 154 3.27 -0.80 -11.02
CA GLU A 154 3.97 -2.08 -10.87
C GLU A 154 5.46 -1.92 -11.25
N GLY A 155 6.32 -2.44 -10.38
CA GLY A 155 7.76 -2.52 -10.62
C GLY A 155 8.11 -3.58 -11.66
N ASP A 156 9.40 -3.68 -12.00
CA ASP A 156 9.89 -4.82 -12.78
C ASP A 156 9.79 -6.12 -11.95
N ASP A 157 9.40 -7.22 -12.60
CA ASP A 157 9.36 -8.59 -12.05
C ASP A 157 10.76 -9.18 -11.79
N ARG A 158 11.59 -8.46 -11.04
CA ARG A 158 12.94 -8.92 -10.69
C ARG A 158 12.85 -9.99 -9.61
N GLU A 159 13.77 -10.95 -9.66
CA GLU A 159 13.87 -11.97 -8.61
C GLU A 159 14.25 -11.30 -7.28
N TRP A 160 13.40 -11.50 -6.27
CA TRP A 160 13.59 -10.97 -4.91
C TRP A 160 14.22 -12.04 -4.01
N SER A 161 15.30 -11.67 -3.32
CA SER A 161 15.85 -12.47 -2.23
C SER A 161 15.08 -12.15 -0.95
N VAL A 162 14.48 -13.18 -0.34
CA VAL A 162 13.67 -13.04 0.87
C VAL A 162 14.33 -13.78 2.02
N ASP A 163 14.55 -13.07 3.13
CA ASP A 163 15.18 -13.57 4.35
C ASP A 163 14.30 -13.18 5.54
N ILE A 164 13.42 -14.10 5.95
CA ILE A 164 12.40 -13.84 6.97
C ILE A 164 12.53 -14.82 8.11
N ASP A 165 12.66 -14.25 9.30
CA ASP A 165 12.69 -14.99 10.54
C ASP A 165 11.27 -15.19 11.07
N GLU A 166 10.92 -16.43 11.40
CA GLU A 166 9.72 -16.71 12.17
C GLU A 166 10.00 -16.57 13.68
N PHE A 167 9.07 -15.99 14.43
CA PHE A 167 9.15 -15.90 15.88
C PHE A 167 7.88 -16.38 16.57
N GLU A 168 8.02 -16.82 17.83
CA GLU A 168 6.88 -17.23 18.66
C GLU A 168 6.27 -16.01 19.35
N TRP A 169 5.13 -15.54 18.85
CA TRP A 169 4.38 -14.49 19.53
C TRP A 169 3.74 -15.02 20.82
N ARG A 170 3.69 -14.16 21.84
CA ARG A 170 3.10 -14.49 23.15
C ARG A 170 2.30 -13.34 23.71
N LYS A 171 1.10 -13.64 24.19
CA LYS A 171 0.18 -12.63 24.75
C LYS A 171 0.69 -11.93 26.02
N ASP A 172 1.63 -12.50 26.75
CA ASP A 172 2.16 -11.93 27.99
C ASP A 172 3.44 -11.09 27.81
N ARG A 173 3.93 -10.95 26.56
CA ARG A 173 5.17 -10.25 26.24
C ARG A 173 5.14 -9.61 24.84
N ALA A 174 5.82 -8.49 24.66
CA ALA A 174 6.14 -7.95 23.34
C ALA A 174 7.58 -8.37 22.93
N GLU A 175 7.80 -8.61 21.64
CA GLU A 175 9.03 -9.13 21.02
C GLU A 175 9.86 -8.07 20.27
#